data_AF-A0A7X7YSG3-F1
#
_entry.id   AF-A0A7X7YSG3-F1
#
_cell.length_a   1.000
_cell.length_b   1.000
_cell.length_c   1.000
_cell.angle_alpha   90.00
_cell.angle_beta   90.00
_cell.angle_gamma   90.00
#
_symmetry.space_group_name_H-M   'P 1'
#
loop_
_entity.id
_entity.type
_entity.pdbx_description
1 polymer ?
#
loop_
_entity_poly.entity_id
_entity_poly.type
_entity_poly.pdbx_seq_one_letter_code
_entity_poly.pdbx_strand_id
1 'polypeptide(L)'
;MLRRIYLAFLVLLTFCIGFAEPVVQPVSQNVNVFVHSVDQTFPESLYKSIGTKTFNVQYIKLFADTEKKGYIVKAWYFQPGNSTLNYLIKIVDEKAKRELSYSFPGMRNATYIRLNPVLVVCPVDFKIYVNNQPLPDEAIQPRNENDGTGLVGLPSDVGGAMLRILVRADSGYREVSEGIAVSKNDEISIQIIAGTFPTGGYRIELDEPDIVYPLSGKRGKITISGTFYKPSKGDYVTQAFTTPSKTVQIGKLPAGEYDIVVNVQDLGEFIRTLTVK
;
A
#
# COMPACT_ATOMS: atom_id res chain seq x y z
N MET A 1 -58.93 28.60 48.99
CA MET A 1 -57.67 28.72 48.23
C MET A 1 -56.82 27.44 48.14
N LEU A 2 -57.31 26.27 48.58
CA LEU A 2 -56.52 25.02 48.58
C LEU A 2 -56.81 24.08 47.38
N ARG A 3 -57.76 24.41 46.51
CA ARG A 3 -58.24 23.51 45.44
C ARG A 3 -57.65 23.80 44.05
N ARG A 4 -56.90 24.89 43.89
CA ARG A 4 -56.21 25.25 42.63
C ARG A 4 -54.73 24.84 42.60
N ILE A 5 -54.14 24.50 43.74
CA ILE A 5 -52.72 24.12 43.84
C ILE A 5 -52.51 22.63 43.51
N TYR A 6 -53.50 21.78 43.80
CA TYR A 6 -53.42 20.34 43.49
C TYR A 6 -53.56 20.00 41.99
N LEU A 7 -54.21 20.86 41.20
CA LEU A 7 -54.35 20.63 39.75
C LEU A 7 -53.09 21.02 38.97
N ALA A 8 -52.30 21.96 39.49
CA ALA A 8 -51.02 22.35 38.88
C ALA A 8 -49.92 21.30 39.12
N PHE A 9 -49.98 20.55 40.22
CA PHE A 9 -48.99 19.50 40.51
C PHE A 9 -49.26 18.18 39.77
N LEU A 10 -50.52 17.90 39.41
CA LEU A 10 -50.87 16.66 38.70
C LEU A 10 -50.67 16.74 37.17
N VAL A 11 -50.68 17.95 36.60
CA VAL A 11 -50.39 18.17 35.16
C VAL A 11 -48.89 18.28 34.88
N LEU A 12 -48.06 18.60 35.89
CA LEU A 12 -46.59 18.64 35.72
C LEU A 12 -45.92 17.25 35.84
N LEU A 13 -46.61 16.26 36.39
CA LEU A 13 -46.06 14.91 36.61
C LEU A 13 -46.42 13.89 35.51
N THR A 14 -47.21 14.29 34.52
CA THR A 14 -47.63 13.44 33.39
C THR A 14 -46.97 13.82 32.06
N PHE A 15 -46.01 14.75 32.05
CA PHE A 15 -45.26 15.15 30.84
C PHE A 15 -43.78 14.73 30.85
N CYS A 16 -43.43 13.69 31.63
CA CYS A 16 -42.07 13.13 31.66
C CYS A 16 -42.01 11.66 31.22
N ILE A 17 -43.04 11.16 30.52
CA ILE A 17 -43.04 9.79 29.95
C ILE A 17 -43.24 9.91 28.44
N GLY A 18 -42.15 9.84 27.69
CA GLY A 18 -42.10 9.97 26.24
C GLY A 18 -41.17 11.13 25.87
N PHE A 19 -39.97 10.95 25.37
CA PHE A 19 -39.35 9.82 24.69
C PHE A 19 -37.97 9.63 25.31
N ALA A 20 -37.79 8.55 26.08
CA ALA A 20 -36.44 7.99 26.18
C ALA A 20 -36.22 7.30 24.84
N GLU A 21 -35.75 8.07 23.83
CA GLU A 21 -35.04 7.44 22.74
C GLU A 21 -33.97 6.55 23.40
N PRO A 22 -33.84 5.27 23.01
CA PRO A 22 -32.69 4.53 23.45
C PRO A 22 -31.49 5.35 22.97
N VAL A 23 -30.78 5.98 23.92
CA VAL A 23 -29.44 6.46 23.67
C VAL A 23 -28.68 5.20 23.37
N VAL A 24 -28.61 4.85 22.08
CA VAL A 24 -27.67 3.91 21.54
C VAL A 24 -26.33 4.58 21.77
N GLN A 25 -25.81 4.40 22.98
CA GLN A 25 -24.39 4.57 23.22
C GLN A 25 -23.72 3.77 22.10
N PRO A 26 -22.82 4.36 21.31
CA PRO A 26 -22.06 3.57 20.37
C PRO A 26 -21.37 2.52 21.21
N VAL A 27 -21.83 1.27 21.09
CA VAL A 27 -21.11 0.14 21.64
C VAL A 27 -19.76 0.25 20.98
N SER A 28 -18.76 0.67 21.76
CA SER A 28 -17.36 0.62 21.40
C SER A 28 -17.01 -0.87 21.32
N GLN A 29 -17.49 -1.48 20.26
CA GLN A 29 -16.90 -2.69 19.74
C GLN A 29 -15.62 -2.18 19.11
N ASN A 30 -14.48 -2.68 19.61
CA ASN A 30 -13.16 -2.47 19.03
C ASN A 30 -13.14 -3.03 17.60
N VAL A 31 -13.87 -2.40 16.68
CA VAL A 31 -13.70 -2.65 15.27
C VAL A 31 -12.40 -1.95 14.94
N ASN A 32 -11.40 -2.73 14.59
CA ASN A 32 -10.04 -2.29 14.30
C ASN A 32 -10.01 -1.58 12.93
N VAL A 33 -10.86 -0.56 12.79
CA VAL A 33 -11.06 0.26 11.60
C VAL A 33 -10.48 1.63 11.87
N PHE A 34 -9.60 2.06 10.97
CA PHE A 34 -8.94 3.35 11.03
C PHE A 34 -9.17 4.08 9.71
N VAL A 35 -9.75 5.27 9.78
CA VAL A 35 -10.02 6.12 8.61
C VAL A 35 -9.48 7.51 8.90
N HIS A 36 -8.57 8.01 8.06
CA HIS A 36 -7.89 9.27 8.30
C HIS A 36 -7.54 9.99 7.00
N SER A 37 -7.76 11.31 6.93
CA SER A 37 -7.33 12.13 5.79
C SER A 37 -5.81 12.17 5.71
N VAL A 38 -5.25 12.17 4.50
CA VAL A 38 -3.82 12.20 4.26
C VAL A 38 -3.51 13.44 3.43
N ASP A 39 -2.63 14.29 3.95
CA ASP A 39 -2.25 15.56 3.30
C ASP A 39 -1.11 15.38 2.29
N GLN A 40 -0.64 14.15 2.10
CA GLN A 40 0.43 13.80 1.16
C GLN A 40 -0.14 13.47 -0.22
N THR A 41 0.56 13.93 -1.26
CA THR A 41 0.27 13.53 -2.65
C THR A 41 1.11 12.33 -3.05
N PHE A 42 0.49 11.36 -3.73
CA PHE A 42 1.14 10.16 -4.25
C PHE A 42 1.15 10.18 -5.79
N PRO A 43 2.17 9.58 -6.44
CA PRO A 43 2.21 9.49 -7.91
C PRO A 43 0.95 8.83 -8.48
N GLU A 44 0.41 9.38 -9.57
CA GLU A 44 -0.80 8.85 -10.22
C GLU A 44 -0.63 7.41 -10.72
N SER A 45 0.59 6.98 -11.05
CA SER A 45 0.90 5.61 -11.49
C SER A 45 0.63 4.55 -10.44
N LEU A 46 0.60 4.90 -9.14
CA LEU A 46 0.28 3.97 -8.06
C LEU A 46 -1.22 3.70 -7.96
N TYR A 47 -2.05 4.59 -8.50
CA TYR A 47 -3.49 4.53 -8.35
C TYR A 47 -4.14 3.64 -9.41
N LYS A 48 -4.91 2.67 -8.95
CA LYS A 48 -5.90 1.98 -9.77
C LYS A 48 -7.18 2.78 -9.78
N SER A 49 -7.86 2.82 -10.92
CA SER A 49 -9.06 3.64 -11.14
C SER A 49 -10.29 2.77 -11.36
N ILE A 50 -11.39 3.11 -10.69
CA ILE A 50 -12.71 2.48 -10.85
C ILE A 50 -13.79 3.57 -10.88
N GLY A 51 -14.95 3.25 -11.46
CA GLY A 51 -16.10 4.16 -11.53
C GLY A 51 -16.57 4.43 -12.95
N THR A 52 -17.14 5.61 -13.15
CA THR A 52 -17.79 6.05 -14.39
C THR A 52 -17.10 7.29 -14.97
N LYS A 53 -17.60 7.79 -16.09
CA LYS A 53 -17.13 9.05 -16.70
C LYS A 53 -17.41 10.29 -15.85
N THR A 54 -18.37 10.22 -14.94
CA THR A 54 -18.80 11.35 -14.10
C THR A 54 -18.40 11.21 -12.64
N PHE A 55 -17.98 10.02 -12.22
CA PHE A 55 -17.48 9.75 -10.88
C PHE A 55 -16.38 8.72 -10.92
N ASN A 56 -15.21 9.05 -10.40
CA ASN A 56 -14.07 8.15 -10.40
C ASN A 56 -13.48 8.06 -9.01
N VAL A 57 -13.19 6.82 -8.60
CA VAL A 57 -12.49 6.49 -7.37
C VAL A 57 -11.14 5.92 -7.78
N GLN A 58 -10.10 6.45 -7.16
CA GLN A 58 -8.72 6.04 -7.36
C GLN A 58 -8.20 5.49 -6.05
N TYR A 59 -7.57 4.32 -6.06
CA TYR A 59 -7.07 3.70 -4.84
C TYR A 59 -5.66 3.08 -5.02
N ILE A 60 -4.89 3.09 -3.93
CA ILE A 60 -3.63 2.37 -3.77
C ILE A 60 -3.87 1.28 -2.72
N LYS A 61 -3.58 0.03 -3.04
CA LYS A 61 -3.53 -1.05 -2.04
C LYS A 61 -2.20 -0.96 -1.30
N LEU A 62 -2.25 -0.74 0.02
CA LEU A 62 -1.06 -0.70 0.87
C LEU A 62 -0.67 -2.12 1.32
N PHE A 63 -1.65 -2.86 1.85
CA PHE A 63 -1.47 -4.24 2.30
C PHE A 63 -2.82 -4.97 2.33
N ALA A 64 -2.77 -6.30 2.26
CA ALA A 64 -3.86 -7.18 2.67
C ALA A 64 -3.26 -8.46 3.24
N ASP A 65 -3.50 -8.70 4.52
CA ASP A 65 -3.10 -9.89 5.24
C ASP A 65 -4.34 -10.74 5.59
N THR A 66 -4.17 -11.77 6.42
CA THR A 66 -5.26 -12.68 6.81
C THR A 66 -6.31 -12.02 7.72
N GLU A 67 -6.00 -10.89 8.34
CA GLU A 67 -6.86 -10.20 9.31
C GLU A 67 -7.35 -8.84 8.80
N LYS A 68 -6.49 -8.07 8.12
CA LYS A 68 -6.70 -6.67 7.78
C LYS A 68 -6.27 -6.34 6.35
N LYS A 69 -6.83 -5.25 5.85
CA LYS A 69 -6.43 -4.61 4.59
C LYS A 69 -6.36 -3.11 4.74
N GLY A 70 -5.44 -2.50 4.00
CA GLY A 70 -5.16 -1.07 4.02
C GLY A 70 -5.16 -0.49 2.61
N TYR A 71 -5.84 0.64 2.44
CA TYR A 71 -5.93 1.38 1.17
C TYR A 71 -5.74 2.86 1.39
N ILE A 72 -5.16 3.54 0.40
CA ILE A 72 -5.29 4.99 0.24
C ILE A 72 -6.28 5.24 -0.88
N VAL A 73 -7.31 6.03 -0.61
CA VAL A 73 -8.42 6.26 -1.55
C VAL A 73 -8.60 7.75 -1.78
N LYS A 74 -8.68 8.15 -3.04
CA LYS A 74 -9.09 9.49 -3.45
C LYS A 74 -10.16 9.37 -4.53
N ALA A 75 -10.87 10.45 -4.82
CA ALA A 75 -11.95 10.41 -5.79
C ALA A 75 -12.19 11.77 -6.41
N TRP A 76 -12.88 11.79 -7.54
CA TRP A 76 -13.41 13.01 -8.12
C TRP A 76 -14.79 12.77 -8.70
N TYR A 77 -15.62 13.81 -8.64
CA TYR A 77 -16.97 13.83 -9.16
C TYR A 77 -17.12 15.04 -10.07
N PHE A 78 -17.57 14.81 -11.30
CA PHE A 78 -17.84 15.87 -12.27
C PHE A 78 -19.14 16.58 -11.89
N GLN A 79 -19.03 17.85 -11.49
CA GLN A 79 -20.17 18.67 -11.10
C GLN A 79 -19.98 20.12 -11.58
N PRO A 80 -20.41 20.41 -12.82
CA PRO A 80 -20.45 21.77 -13.34
C PRO A 80 -21.49 22.57 -12.55
N GLY A 81 -21.09 23.70 -11.96
CA GLY A 81 -21.93 24.54 -11.10
C GLY A 81 -21.27 24.83 -9.74
N ASN A 82 -22.03 25.43 -8.82
CA ASN A 82 -21.51 25.91 -7.52
C ASN A 82 -21.92 25.04 -6.31
N SER A 83 -22.41 23.82 -6.55
CA SER A 83 -22.81 22.92 -5.47
C SER A 83 -21.60 22.38 -4.69
N THR A 84 -21.82 22.10 -3.42
CA THR A 84 -20.90 21.37 -2.54
C THR A 84 -21.30 19.89 -2.47
N LEU A 85 -20.33 19.02 -2.24
CA LEU A 85 -20.51 17.57 -2.11
C LEU A 85 -19.62 17.08 -0.98
N ASN A 86 -20.18 16.26 -0.08
CA ASN A 86 -19.40 15.47 0.85
C ASN A 86 -19.24 14.06 0.32
N TYR A 87 -18.04 13.52 0.45
CA TYR A 87 -17.73 12.13 0.16
C TYR A 87 -17.97 11.28 1.39
N LEU A 88 -18.63 10.15 1.19
CA LEU A 88 -18.89 9.18 2.24
C LEU A 88 -18.03 7.94 2.02
N ILE A 89 -17.15 7.62 2.96
CA ILE A 89 -16.46 6.32 2.98
C ILE A 89 -17.26 5.39 3.88
N LYS A 90 -17.86 4.36 3.28
CA LYS A 90 -18.62 3.33 4.01
C LYS A 90 -17.80 2.06 4.11
N ILE A 91 -17.76 1.47 5.30
CA ILE A 91 -17.12 0.21 5.56
C ILE A 91 -18.21 -0.73 6.08
N VAL A 92 -18.46 -1.80 5.33
CA VAL A 92 -19.60 -2.69 5.53
C VAL A 92 -19.12 -4.08 5.91
N ASP A 93 -19.55 -4.55 7.06
CA ASP A 93 -19.48 -5.95 7.46
C ASP A 93 -20.79 -6.64 7.04
N GLU A 94 -20.73 -7.46 5.99
CA GLU A 94 -21.89 -8.17 5.49
C GLU A 94 -22.37 -9.28 6.44
N LYS A 95 -21.46 -9.86 7.24
CA LYS A 95 -21.79 -10.95 8.17
C LYS A 95 -22.51 -10.42 9.40
N ALA A 96 -22.00 -9.34 9.98
CA ALA A 96 -22.59 -8.70 11.16
C ALA A 96 -23.68 -7.68 10.81
N LYS A 97 -23.96 -7.44 9.51
CA LYS A 97 -24.87 -6.39 9.01
C LYS A 97 -24.56 -5.02 9.60
N ARG A 98 -23.27 -4.70 9.71
CA ARG A 98 -22.80 -3.45 10.30
C ARG A 98 -22.26 -2.52 9.24
N GLU A 99 -22.58 -1.24 9.34
CA GLU A 99 -22.05 -0.18 8.50
C GLU A 99 -21.37 0.89 9.35
N LEU A 100 -20.15 1.27 8.97
CA LEU A 100 -19.41 2.39 9.53
C LEU A 100 -19.20 3.43 8.43
N SER A 101 -19.60 4.68 8.70
CA SER A 101 -19.65 5.74 7.70
C SER A 101 -18.84 6.97 8.13
N TYR A 102 -17.93 7.40 7.27
CA TYR A 102 -17.03 8.53 7.50
C TYR A 102 -17.23 9.59 6.42
N SER A 103 -17.48 10.84 6.82
CA SER A 103 -17.79 11.95 5.92
C SER A 103 -16.59 12.87 5.75
N PHE A 104 -16.25 13.19 4.50
CA PHE A 104 -15.15 14.07 4.12
C PHE A 104 -15.65 15.20 3.21
N PRO A 105 -15.26 16.46 3.44
CA PRO A 105 -15.64 17.56 2.58
C PRO A 105 -14.95 17.44 1.21
N GLY A 106 -15.72 17.60 0.14
CA GLY A 106 -15.18 17.66 -1.22
C GLY A 106 -14.59 19.03 -1.52
N MET A 107 -13.40 19.05 -2.12
CA MET A 107 -12.71 20.27 -2.52
C MET A 107 -12.95 20.57 -4.00
N ARG A 108 -13.48 21.75 -4.31
CA ARG A 108 -13.74 22.15 -5.70
C ARG A 108 -12.43 22.45 -6.43
N ASN A 109 -12.30 21.85 -7.61
CA ASN A 109 -11.26 22.13 -8.59
C ASN A 109 -11.92 22.25 -9.97
N ALA A 110 -12.14 23.50 -10.41
CA ALA A 110 -12.88 23.84 -11.62
C ALA A 110 -14.27 23.15 -11.69
N THR A 111 -14.48 22.28 -12.67
CA THR A 111 -15.72 21.54 -12.91
C THR A 111 -15.82 20.23 -12.11
N TYR A 112 -14.82 19.92 -11.29
CA TYR A 112 -14.78 18.71 -10.47
C TYR A 112 -14.81 19.06 -8.99
N ILE A 113 -15.41 18.19 -8.18
CA ILE A 113 -15.25 18.18 -6.73
C ILE A 113 -14.37 16.98 -6.41
N ARG A 114 -13.27 17.16 -5.67
CA ARG A 114 -12.29 16.12 -5.39
C ARG A 114 -12.30 15.72 -3.92
N LEU A 115 -12.10 14.45 -3.65
CA LEU A 115 -11.79 13.89 -2.35
C LEU A 115 -10.27 13.84 -2.22
N ASN A 116 -9.73 14.46 -1.16
CA ASN A 116 -8.33 14.26 -0.80
C ASN A 116 -8.04 12.81 -0.44
N PRO A 117 -6.80 12.34 -0.59
CA PRO A 117 -6.42 10.99 -0.19
C PRO A 117 -6.84 10.69 1.25
N VAL A 118 -7.51 9.56 1.45
CA VAL A 118 -7.92 9.06 2.76
C VAL A 118 -7.33 7.68 2.95
N LEU A 119 -6.63 7.48 4.06
CA LEU A 119 -6.16 6.19 4.53
C LEU A 119 -7.33 5.44 5.16
N VAL A 120 -7.58 4.22 4.68
CA VAL A 120 -8.60 3.30 5.19
C VAL A 120 -7.92 1.99 5.56
N VAL A 121 -7.98 1.62 6.83
CA VAL A 121 -7.57 0.30 7.34
C VAL A 121 -8.77 -0.36 7.97
N CYS A 122 -9.06 -1.61 7.59
CA CYS A 122 -10.20 -2.35 8.10
C CYS A 122 -9.93 -3.86 8.07
N PRO A 123 -10.76 -4.68 8.74
CA PRO A 123 -10.70 -6.13 8.60
C PRO A 123 -10.84 -6.60 7.15
N VAL A 124 -10.18 -7.71 6.81
CA VAL A 124 -10.07 -8.17 5.41
C VAL A 124 -11.42 -8.52 4.77
N ASP A 125 -12.38 -8.97 5.58
CA ASP A 125 -13.72 -9.35 5.16
C ASP A 125 -14.71 -8.18 5.04
N PHE A 126 -14.29 -6.96 5.40
CA PHE A 126 -15.14 -5.77 5.33
C PHE A 126 -15.08 -5.17 3.91
N LYS A 127 -16.21 -4.74 3.36
CA LYS A 127 -16.26 -4.08 2.06
C LYS A 127 -16.13 -2.57 2.21
N ILE A 128 -15.29 -1.95 1.38
CA ILE A 128 -15.08 -0.50 1.38
C ILE A 128 -15.83 0.10 0.19
N TYR A 129 -16.59 1.16 0.44
CA TYR A 129 -17.28 1.95 -0.58
C TYR A 129 -16.89 3.40 -0.45
N VAL A 130 -16.71 4.08 -1.59
CA VAL A 130 -16.72 5.54 -1.66
C VAL A 130 -18.01 5.96 -2.32
N ASN A 131 -18.86 6.67 -1.58
CA ASN A 131 -20.27 6.86 -1.90
C ASN A 131 -20.93 5.51 -2.17
N ASN A 132 -21.32 5.23 -3.42
CA ASN A 132 -21.93 3.95 -3.81
C ASN A 132 -21.00 3.09 -4.69
N GLN A 133 -19.74 3.49 -4.86
CA GLN A 133 -18.76 2.72 -5.63
C GLN A 133 -17.98 1.77 -4.70
N PRO A 134 -18.15 0.44 -4.82
CA PRO A 134 -17.33 -0.51 -4.09
C PRO A 134 -15.89 -0.49 -4.60
N LEU A 135 -14.93 -0.63 -3.69
CA LEU A 135 -13.57 -1.02 -4.03
C LEU A 135 -13.52 -2.53 -4.30
N PRO A 136 -12.76 -2.98 -5.32
CA PRO A 136 -12.63 -4.40 -5.61
C PRO A 136 -11.86 -5.13 -4.50
N ASP A 137 -12.31 -6.34 -4.16
CA ASP A 137 -11.57 -7.23 -3.28
C ASP A 137 -10.40 -7.84 -4.06
N GLU A 138 -9.22 -7.24 -3.94
CA GLU A 138 -8.01 -7.77 -4.56
C GLU A 138 -7.52 -8.98 -3.77
N ALA A 139 -7.37 -10.12 -4.47
CA ALA A 139 -6.97 -11.40 -3.89
C ALA A 139 -5.82 -11.26 -2.87
N ILE A 140 -6.00 -11.90 -1.72
CA ILE A 140 -4.92 -12.15 -0.77
C ILE A 140 -3.99 -13.10 -1.53
N GLN A 141 -2.81 -12.62 -1.93
CA GLN A 141 -1.82 -13.53 -2.50
C GLN A 141 -1.46 -14.51 -1.37
N PRO A 142 -1.73 -15.82 -1.53
CA PRO A 142 -1.30 -16.79 -0.53
C PRO A 142 0.20 -16.64 -0.36
N ARG A 143 0.66 -16.57 0.88
CA ARG A 143 2.08 -16.71 1.22
C ARG A 143 2.48 -18.09 0.72
N ASN A 144 3.07 -18.18 -0.46
CA ASN A 144 3.68 -19.41 -0.93
C ASN A 144 4.89 -19.68 -0.02
N GLU A 145 4.74 -20.61 0.93
CA GLU A 145 5.80 -21.05 1.86
C GLU A 145 7.02 -21.66 1.16
N ASN A 146 6.98 -21.85 -0.17
CA ASN A 146 8.07 -22.40 -0.97
C ASN A 146 8.86 -21.37 -1.80
N ASP A 147 8.58 -20.08 -1.68
CA ASP A 147 9.47 -19.05 -2.23
C ASP A 147 10.32 -18.48 -1.07
N GLY A 148 11.51 -19.05 -0.89
CA GLY A 148 12.52 -18.64 0.10
C GLY A 148 13.03 -17.19 -0.05
N THR A 149 12.42 -16.39 -0.91
CA THR A 149 12.59 -14.95 -1.02
C THR A 149 11.26 -14.29 -0.69
N GLY A 150 11.12 -13.78 0.53
CA GLY A 150 9.96 -12.99 0.90
C GLY A 150 9.74 -11.88 -0.13
N LEU A 151 8.48 -11.69 -0.55
CA LEU A 151 8.10 -10.75 -1.60
C LEU A 151 8.68 -9.35 -1.32
N VAL A 152 9.77 -9.03 -2.02
CA VAL A 152 10.30 -7.67 -2.08
C VAL A 152 9.35 -6.88 -2.97
N GLY A 153 8.66 -5.91 -2.40
CA GLY A 153 7.74 -5.05 -3.14
C GLY A 153 8.41 -4.39 -4.34
N LEU A 154 7.90 -4.68 -5.54
CA LEU A 154 8.30 -3.97 -6.75
C LEU A 154 7.59 -2.61 -6.77
N PRO A 155 8.30 -1.53 -7.09
CA PRO A 155 7.66 -0.23 -7.25
C PRO A 155 6.76 -0.27 -8.49
N SER A 156 5.63 0.43 -8.45
CA SER A 156 4.73 0.52 -9.60
C SER A 156 5.33 1.47 -10.61
N ASP A 157 5.60 0.94 -11.80
CA ASP A 157 6.25 1.61 -12.93
C ASP A 157 7.73 1.97 -12.69
N VAL A 158 8.60 1.03 -13.05
CA VAL A 158 10.04 1.24 -13.11
C VAL A 158 10.41 1.67 -14.53
N GLY A 159 10.67 2.97 -14.71
CA GLY A 159 11.04 3.55 -16.01
C GLY A 159 12.35 3.02 -16.61
N GLY A 160 13.14 2.23 -15.87
CA GLY A 160 14.35 1.60 -16.38
C GLY A 160 15.04 0.73 -15.33
N ALA A 161 15.95 -0.12 -15.78
CA ALA A 161 16.60 -1.10 -14.91
C ALA A 161 17.30 -0.45 -13.69
N MET A 162 17.20 -1.08 -12.53
CA MET A 162 17.77 -0.56 -11.29
C MET A 162 18.26 -1.66 -10.34
N LEU A 163 19.22 -1.28 -9.49
CA LEU A 163 19.71 -2.07 -8.36
C LEU A 163 19.18 -1.52 -7.04
N ARG A 164 18.73 -2.43 -6.16
CA ARG A 164 18.34 -2.13 -4.78
C ARG A 164 19.13 -2.97 -3.80
N ILE A 165 19.49 -2.35 -2.69
CA ILE A 165 20.03 -3.04 -1.51
C ILE A 165 18.91 -3.10 -0.49
N LEU A 166 18.67 -4.28 0.06
CA LEU A 166 17.56 -4.56 0.95
C LEU A 166 18.07 -5.16 2.24
N VAL A 167 17.46 -4.79 3.35
CA VAL A 167 17.64 -5.46 4.64
C VAL A 167 16.34 -6.10 5.10
N ARG A 168 16.45 -7.27 5.73
CA ARG A 168 15.30 -7.94 6.35
C ARG A 168 14.76 -7.10 7.50
N ALA A 169 13.44 -6.92 7.55
CA ALA A 169 12.70 -6.23 8.59
C ALA A 169 11.53 -7.10 9.07
N ASP A 170 10.91 -6.75 10.19
CA ASP A 170 9.85 -7.56 10.82
C ASP A 170 8.67 -7.85 9.89
N SER A 171 8.37 -6.92 8.98
CA SER A 171 7.26 -7.03 8.00
C SER A 171 7.71 -7.34 6.57
N GLY A 172 9.00 -7.64 6.32
CA GLY A 172 9.51 -7.97 4.99
C GLY A 172 10.91 -7.42 4.73
N TYR A 173 11.03 -6.52 3.75
CA TYR A 173 12.31 -5.93 3.34
C TYR A 173 12.21 -4.40 3.34
N ARG A 174 13.29 -3.75 3.76
CA ARG A 174 13.47 -2.30 3.70
C ARG A 174 14.61 -1.98 2.73
N GLU A 175 14.38 -1.04 1.82
CA GLU A 175 15.43 -0.54 0.94
C GLU A 175 16.44 0.33 1.71
N VAL A 176 17.72 0.16 1.39
CA VAL A 176 18.83 0.95 1.91
C VAL A 176 19.13 2.06 0.91
N SER A 177 18.78 3.28 1.29
CA SER A 177 19.15 4.49 0.56
C SER A 177 20.67 4.65 0.51
N GLU A 178 21.16 5.28 -0.55
CA GLU A 178 22.58 5.55 -0.71
C GLU A 178 23.14 6.40 0.45
N GLY A 179 24.35 6.07 0.91
CA GLY A 179 25.00 6.73 2.06
C GLY A 179 24.47 6.32 3.44
N ILE A 180 23.41 5.51 3.53
CA ILE A 180 22.90 4.99 4.80
C ILE A 180 23.62 3.68 5.16
N ALA A 181 24.20 3.64 6.35
CA ALA A 181 24.86 2.45 6.85
C ALA A 181 23.85 1.42 7.37
N VAL A 182 24.20 0.14 7.24
CA VAL A 182 23.46 -1.01 7.79
C VAL A 182 24.21 -1.64 8.95
N SER A 183 23.52 -2.41 9.79
CA SER A 183 24.18 -3.15 10.88
C SER A 183 24.81 -4.44 10.36
N LYS A 184 25.93 -4.86 10.95
CA LYS A 184 26.51 -6.21 10.75
C LYS A 184 25.55 -7.36 11.07
N ASN A 185 24.50 -7.09 11.84
CA ASN A 185 23.49 -8.08 12.19
C ASN A 185 22.35 -8.16 11.16
N ASP A 186 22.27 -7.19 10.24
CA ASP A 186 21.24 -7.14 9.22
C ASP A 186 21.49 -8.23 8.16
N GLU A 187 20.43 -8.91 7.74
CA GLU A 187 20.48 -9.79 6.58
C GLU A 187 20.26 -8.97 5.31
N ILE A 188 21.31 -8.91 4.49
CA ILE A 188 21.36 -8.12 3.27
C ILE A 188 20.93 -8.97 2.08
N SER A 189 20.15 -8.36 1.19
CA SER A 189 19.80 -8.92 -0.12
C SER A 189 20.00 -7.85 -1.19
N ILE A 190 20.37 -8.27 -2.40
CA ILE A 190 20.51 -7.40 -3.57
C ILE A 190 19.40 -7.77 -4.55
N GLN A 191 18.65 -6.77 -5.02
CA GLN A 191 17.61 -6.97 -6.02
C GLN A 191 17.94 -6.19 -7.28
N ILE A 192 17.86 -6.87 -8.43
CA ILE A 192 17.88 -6.27 -9.75
C ILE A 192 16.47 -6.27 -10.31
N ILE A 193 16.04 -5.11 -10.82
CA ILE A 193 14.76 -4.93 -11.50
C ILE A 193 15.06 -4.48 -12.93
N ALA A 194 14.46 -5.11 -13.93
CA ALA A 194 14.73 -4.79 -15.34
C ALA A 194 13.92 -3.59 -15.86
N GLY A 195 12.84 -3.22 -15.19
CA GLY A 195 11.87 -2.23 -15.68
C GLY A 195 10.49 -2.84 -15.95
N THR A 196 9.53 -2.00 -16.29
CA THR A 196 8.19 -2.45 -16.69
C THR A 196 8.15 -2.77 -18.19
N PHE A 197 7.66 -3.95 -18.55
CA PHE A 197 7.49 -4.38 -19.93
C PHE A 197 6.01 -4.63 -20.26
N PRO A 198 5.56 -4.38 -21.50
CA PRO A 198 4.14 -4.48 -21.88
C PRO A 198 3.59 -5.90 -21.94
N THR A 199 4.46 -6.91 -21.94
CA THR A 199 4.11 -8.34 -21.98
C THR A 199 4.96 -9.11 -20.96
N GLY A 200 4.56 -10.33 -20.65
CA GLY A 200 5.39 -11.27 -19.90
C GLY A 200 6.46 -11.95 -20.75
N GLY A 201 7.14 -12.94 -20.17
CA GLY A 201 8.19 -13.72 -20.85
C GLY A 201 9.61 -13.19 -20.68
N TYR A 202 9.76 -12.01 -20.08
CA TYR A 202 11.07 -11.48 -19.69
C TYR A 202 11.55 -12.09 -18.37
N ARG A 203 12.85 -12.33 -18.24
CA ARG A 203 13.41 -13.01 -17.06
C ARG A 203 14.84 -12.56 -16.78
N ILE A 204 15.20 -12.48 -15.51
CA ILE A 204 16.57 -12.25 -15.05
C ILE A 204 17.07 -13.52 -14.38
N GLU A 205 18.22 -14.02 -14.81
CA GLU A 205 19.02 -14.98 -14.05
C GLU A 205 20.24 -14.26 -13.49
N LEU A 206 20.55 -14.54 -12.22
CA LEU A 206 21.74 -14.04 -11.55
C LEU A 206 22.51 -15.25 -11.01
N ASP A 207 23.82 -15.18 -11.12
CA ASP A 207 24.75 -16.14 -10.55
C ASP A 207 24.90 -15.92 -9.04
N GLU A 208 25.58 -16.86 -8.38
CA GLU A 208 25.94 -16.71 -6.97
C GLU A 208 26.89 -15.51 -6.78
N PRO A 209 26.73 -14.74 -5.69
CA PRO A 209 27.56 -13.58 -5.42
C PRO A 209 28.98 -13.98 -5.05
N ASP A 210 29.96 -13.37 -5.70
CA ASP A 210 31.36 -13.41 -5.28
C ASP A 210 31.63 -12.27 -4.28
N ILE A 211 32.04 -12.62 -3.06
CA ILE A 211 32.19 -11.69 -1.94
C ILE A 211 33.65 -11.67 -1.47
N VAL A 212 34.31 -10.53 -1.68
CA VAL A 212 35.61 -10.21 -1.10
C VAL A 212 35.40 -9.29 0.10
N TYR A 213 35.72 -9.77 1.30
CA TYR A 213 35.58 -8.98 2.52
C TYR A 213 36.62 -7.86 2.63
N PRO A 214 36.29 -6.73 3.28
CA PRO A 214 37.22 -5.64 3.53
C PRO A 214 38.39 -6.11 4.41
N LEU A 215 39.57 -5.59 4.09
CA LEU A 215 40.80 -5.74 4.88
C LEU A 215 41.29 -4.34 5.26
N SER A 216 42.11 -4.19 6.29
CA SER A 216 42.58 -2.88 6.77
C SER A 216 43.02 -1.95 5.64
N GLY A 217 42.26 -0.87 5.43
CA GLY A 217 42.50 0.15 4.40
C GLY A 217 41.98 -0.16 3.00
N LYS A 218 41.27 -1.28 2.80
CA LYS A 218 40.67 -1.68 1.51
C LYS A 218 39.17 -1.99 1.67
N ARG A 219 38.39 -1.46 0.73
CA ARG A 219 36.96 -1.78 0.60
C ARG A 219 36.78 -3.24 0.20
N GLY A 220 35.75 -3.88 0.72
CA GLY A 220 35.27 -5.15 0.20
C GLY A 220 34.62 -4.97 -1.16
N LYS A 221 34.37 -6.07 -1.86
CA LYS A 221 33.71 -6.07 -3.16
C LYS A 221 32.72 -7.21 -3.24
N ILE A 222 31.51 -6.93 -3.71
CA ILE A 222 30.47 -7.91 -3.99
C ILE A 222 30.22 -7.86 -5.49
N THR A 223 30.49 -8.95 -6.19
CA THR A 223 30.30 -9.05 -7.64
C THR A 223 29.20 -10.06 -7.93
N ILE A 224 28.20 -9.67 -8.71
CA ILE A 224 27.15 -10.56 -9.19
C ILE A 224 27.09 -10.46 -10.70
N SER A 225 27.12 -11.61 -11.38
CA SER A 225 26.93 -11.69 -12.83
C SER A 225 25.55 -12.27 -13.14
N GLY A 226 25.07 -12.07 -14.35
CA GLY A 226 23.80 -12.65 -14.77
C GLY A 226 23.43 -12.32 -16.21
N THR A 227 22.24 -12.78 -16.61
CA THR A 227 21.71 -12.61 -17.97
C THR A 227 20.24 -12.20 -17.93
N PHE A 228 19.87 -11.24 -18.78
CA PHE A 228 18.49 -10.84 -19.01
C PHE A 228 17.95 -11.42 -20.31
N TYR A 229 16.92 -12.25 -20.18
CA TYR A 229 16.27 -12.92 -21.30
C TYR A 229 15.05 -12.12 -21.76
N LYS A 230 14.98 -11.90 -23.07
CA LYS A 230 13.84 -11.29 -23.76
C LYS A 230 13.08 -12.39 -24.50
N PRO A 231 11.74 -12.37 -24.51
CA PRO A 231 10.96 -13.32 -25.30
C PRO A 231 11.26 -13.12 -26.80
N SER A 232 11.35 -14.22 -27.54
CA SER A 232 11.57 -14.20 -28.98
C SER A 232 10.29 -13.88 -29.74
N LYS A 233 10.45 -13.41 -30.99
CA LYS A 233 9.30 -13.13 -31.86
C LYS A 233 8.53 -14.42 -32.15
N GLY A 234 7.32 -14.51 -31.63
CA GLY A 234 6.44 -15.67 -31.79
C GLY A 234 6.27 -16.51 -30.52
N ASP A 235 7.01 -16.20 -29.45
CA ASP A 235 6.81 -16.86 -28.16
C ASP A 235 5.43 -16.51 -27.59
N TYR A 236 4.80 -17.49 -26.95
CA TYR A 236 3.57 -17.26 -26.20
C TYR A 236 3.89 -16.43 -24.97
N VAL A 237 3.41 -15.18 -24.95
CA VAL A 237 3.59 -14.25 -23.83
C VAL A 237 2.25 -13.90 -23.19
N THR A 238 2.27 -13.59 -21.91
CA THR A 238 1.10 -13.05 -21.22
C THR A 238 0.87 -11.60 -21.64
N GLN A 239 -0.38 -11.25 -21.92
CA GLN A 239 -0.81 -9.89 -22.29
C GLN A 239 -1.11 -9.07 -21.02
N ALA A 240 -0.06 -8.86 -20.22
CA ALA A 240 -0.12 -8.03 -19.03
C ALA A 240 1.24 -7.36 -18.81
N PHE A 241 1.23 -6.16 -18.24
CA PHE A 241 2.47 -5.50 -17.84
C PHE A 241 3.19 -6.34 -16.78
N THR A 242 4.48 -6.59 -16.98
CA THR A 242 5.31 -7.33 -16.05
C THR A 242 6.54 -6.52 -15.67
N THR A 243 7.04 -6.73 -14.46
CA THR A 243 8.26 -6.08 -13.96
C THR A 243 9.22 -7.19 -13.51
N PRO A 244 10.05 -7.72 -14.43
CA PRO A 244 10.99 -8.79 -14.11
C PRO A 244 11.99 -8.32 -13.06
N SER A 245 12.18 -9.13 -12.03
CA SER A 245 13.13 -8.86 -10.96
C SER A 245 13.75 -10.14 -10.46
N LYS A 246 14.99 -10.07 -9.96
CA LYS A 246 15.64 -11.15 -9.25
C LYS A 246 16.30 -10.60 -7.98
N THR A 247 16.11 -11.31 -6.89
CA THR A 247 16.72 -11.02 -5.60
C THR A 247 17.73 -12.12 -5.26
N VAL A 248 18.92 -11.73 -4.83
CA VAL A 248 20.00 -12.60 -4.35
C VAL A 248 20.24 -12.26 -2.88
N GLN A 249 20.22 -13.27 -2.03
CA GLN A 249 20.54 -13.09 -0.61
C GLN A 249 22.06 -13.11 -0.43
N ILE A 250 22.58 -12.06 0.22
CA ILE A 250 24.00 -11.94 0.57
C ILE A 250 24.23 -12.43 1.99
N GLY A 251 23.24 -12.24 2.87
CA GLY A 251 23.33 -12.59 4.28
C GLY A 251 23.97 -11.46 5.10
N LYS A 252 24.66 -11.83 6.18
CA LYS A 252 25.29 -10.88 7.10
C LYS A 252 26.72 -10.59 6.64
N LEU A 253 27.12 -9.33 6.69
CA LEU A 253 28.45 -8.90 6.29
C LEU A 253 29.25 -8.38 7.49
N PRO A 254 30.57 -8.61 7.53
CA PRO A 254 31.48 -7.91 8.44
C PRO A 254 31.42 -6.38 8.26
N ALA A 255 31.74 -5.64 9.32
CA ALA A 255 31.82 -4.19 9.27
C ALA A 255 32.89 -3.73 8.26
N GLY A 256 32.57 -2.65 7.54
CA GLY A 256 33.43 -2.09 6.50
C GLY A 256 32.62 -1.53 5.33
N GLU A 257 33.34 -1.03 4.33
CA GLU A 257 32.75 -0.49 3.10
C GLU A 257 32.87 -1.51 1.98
N TYR A 258 31.82 -1.64 1.18
CA TYR A 258 31.74 -2.57 0.06
C TYR A 258 31.33 -1.85 -1.21
N ASP A 259 31.99 -2.20 -2.32
CA ASP A 259 31.52 -1.89 -3.66
C ASP A 259 30.70 -3.05 -4.18
N ILE A 260 29.44 -2.79 -4.50
CA ILE A 260 28.52 -3.75 -5.10
C ILE A 260 28.50 -3.49 -6.59
N VAL A 261 28.94 -4.47 -7.38
CA VAL A 261 28.96 -4.42 -8.84
C VAL A 261 28.12 -5.57 -9.36
N VAL A 262 27.05 -5.24 -10.07
CA VAL A 262 26.18 -6.24 -10.69
C VAL A 262 26.18 -6.04 -12.19
N ASN A 263 26.67 -7.03 -12.92
CA ASN A 263 26.72 -7.01 -14.38
C ASN A 263 25.69 -8.01 -14.92
N VAL A 264 24.70 -7.52 -15.64
CA VAL A 264 23.66 -8.35 -16.24
C VAL A 264 23.73 -8.19 -17.74
N GLN A 265 24.12 -9.26 -18.43
CA GLN A 265 24.15 -9.31 -19.89
C GLN A 265 22.77 -8.94 -20.45
N ASP A 266 22.75 -8.10 -21.50
CA ASP A 266 21.55 -7.57 -22.16
C ASP A 266 20.65 -6.65 -21.31
N LEU A 267 21.11 -6.25 -20.12
CA LEU A 267 20.45 -5.28 -19.23
C LEU A 267 21.34 -4.12 -18.79
N GLY A 268 22.62 -4.38 -18.46
CA GLY A 268 23.60 -3.34 -18.11
C GLY A 268 24.42 -3.65 -16.85
N GLU A 269 25.27 -2.69 -16.48
CA GLU A 269 26.07 -2.72 -15.26
C GLU A 269 25.51 -1.75 -14.22
N PHE A 270 25.44 -2.20 -12.96
CA PHE A 270 24.93 -1.45 -11.83
C PHE A 270 25.97 -1.42 -10.72
N ILE A 271 26.24 -0.22 -10.20
CA ILE A 271 27.25 -0.01 -9.15
C ILE A 271 26.62 0.74 -7.99
N ARG A 272 26.81 0.22 -6.77
CA ARG A 272 26.39 0.88 -5.52
C ARG A 272 27.44 0.69 -4.43
N THR A 273 27.54 1.66 -3.54
CA THR A 273 28.33 1.53 -2.29
C THR A 273 27.44 1.09 -1.15
N LEU A 274 27.97 0.23 -0.27
CA LEU A 274 27.35 -0.14 1.00
C LEU A 274 28.33 0.05 2.17
N THR A 275 27.87 0.64 3.26
CA THR A 275 28.63 0.74 4.51
C THR A 275 27.97 -0.13 5.57
N VAL A 276 28.73 -1.03 6.20
CA VAL A 276 28.29 -1.92 7.28
C VAL A 276 28.96 -1.51 8.58
N LYS A 277 28.19 -1.35 9.66
CA LYS A 277 28.65 -0.96 11.01
C LYS A 277 28.36 -2.02 12.06
#